data_AF-A0A2D5QE02-F1
#
_entry.id   AF-A0A2D5QE02-F1
#
_cell.length_a   1.000
_cell.length_b   1.000
_cell.length_c   1.000
_cell.angle_alpha   90.00
_cell.angle_beta   90.00
_cell.angle_gamma   90.00
#
_symmetry.space_group_name_H-M   'P 1'
#
loop_
_entity.id
_entity.type
_entity.pdbx_description
1 polymer ?
#
loop_
_entity_poly.entity_id
_entity_poly.type
_entity_poly.pdbx_seq_one_letter_code
_entity_poly.pdbx_strand_id
1 'polypeptide(L)'
;MLCVQILKDDRMKEIKVKEKNIIKSLTKLSTNSENISELYIWEYENIIIKCYGCYDGEHGFENKHELPPNGVSNFLEEDSSEKLLFGDLFILRFKDDKIINTSISDYGEFYNLIFNDFDDCISDEEECLSEEDEEYDDDHSETDEDFEIISDNSVDNDLDNDNNNY
;
A
#
# COMPACT_ATOMS: atom_id res chain seq x y z
N MET A 1 -8.73 3.53 23.81
CA MET A 1 -7.87 2.60 23.04
C MET A 1 -6.92 3.41 22.17
N LEU A 2 -5.78 2.83 21.81
CA LEU A 2 -4.82 3.40 20.87
C LEU A 2 -4.94 2.67 19.54
N CYS A 3 -4.94 3.41 18.43
CA CYS A 3 -4.84 2.85 17.08
C CYS A 3 -3.86 3.67 16.25
N VAL A 4 -3.41 3.10 15.13
CA VAL A 4 -2.53 3.79 14.19
C VAL A 4 -3.39 4.46 13.12
N GLN A 5 -3.13 5.74 12.87
CA GLN A 5 -3.64 6.49 11.72
C GLN A 5 -2.51 6.63 10.72
N ILE A 6 -2.76 6.24 9.48
CA ILE A 6 -1.84 6.38 8.36
C ILE A 6 -2.41 7.48 7.48
N LEU A 7 -1.72 8.60 7.42
CA LEU A 7 -2.14 9.74 6.60
C LEU A 7 -1.90 9.44 5.12
N LYS A 8 -2.57 10.19 4.25
CA LYS A 8 -2.41 10.01 2.80
C LYS A 8 -0.96 10.11 2.28
N ASP A 9 -0.09 10.79 3.04
CA ASP A 9 1.32 10.97 2.72
C ASP A 9 2.24 9.94 3.40
N ASP A 10 1.69 8.78 3.77
CA ASP A 10 2.38 7.64 4.40
C ASP A 10 2.88 7.90 5.83
N ARG A 11 2.69 9.10 6.37
CA ARG A 11 3.06 9.38 7.76
C ARG A 11 2.08 8.72 8.72
N MET A 12 2.63 8.03 9.72
CA MET A 12 1.85 7.37 10.75
C MET A 12 1.77 8.19 12.05
N LYS A 13 0.63 8.08 12.73
CA LYS A 13 0.38 8.69 14.05
C LYS A 13 -0.39 7.73 14.93
N GLU A 14 -0.07 7.73 16.22
CA GLU A 14 -0.87 7.01 17.21
C GLU A 14 -1.97 7.91 17.76
N ILE A 15 -3.22 7.45 17.68
CA ILE A 15 -4.38 8.22 18.10
C ILE A 15 -5.16 7.51 19.19
N LYS A 16 -5.65 8.28 20.16
CA LYS A 16 -6.49 7.76 21.24
C LYS A 16 -7.96 7.88 20.86
N VAL A 17 -8.61 6.74 20.64
CA VAL A 17 -10.04 6.66 20.39
C VAL A 17 -10.79 6.40 21.70
N LYS A 18 -11.87 7.14 21.93
CA LYS A 18 -12.65 7.14 23.17
C LYS A 18 -14.08 6.65 23.03
N GLU A 19 -14.68 6.68 21.83
CA GLU A 19 -16.11 6.34 21.70
C GLU A 19 -16.32 4.83 21.54
N LYS A 20 -17.53 4.38 21.89
CA LYS A 20 -17.95 2.98 21.75
C LYS A 20 -18.22 2.59 20.30
N ASN A 21 -18.60 3.57 19.46
CA ASN A 21 -18.82 3.33 18.03
C ASN A 21 -17.53 3.69 17.28
N ILE A 22 -16.82 2.66 16.84
CA ILE A 22 -15.51 2.81 16.21
C ILE A 22 -15.60 3.62 14.92
N ILE A 23 -16.49 3.25 13.99
CA ILE A 23 -16.62 3.90 12.68
C ILE A 23 -16.87 5.39 12.85
N LYS A 24 -17.83 5.77 13.71
CA LYS A 24 -18.12 7.19 13.97
C LYS A 24 -16.92 7.95 14.56
N SER A 25 -16.12 7.30 15.39
CA SER A 25 -14.91 7.91 15.91
C SER A 25 -13.86 8.12 14.82
N LEU A 26 -13.64 7.11 13.99
CA LEU A 26 -12.66 7.17 12.92
C LEU A 26 -13.04 8.22 11.87
N THR A 27 -14.33 8.29 11.48
CA THR A 27 -14.84 9.34 10.57
C THR A 27 -14.58 10.74 11.12
N LYS A 28 -14.72 10.98 12.44
CA LYS A 28 -14.41 12.29 13.04
C LYS A 28 -12.92 12.62 13.09
N LEU A 29 -12.06 11.60 13.10
CA LEU A 29 -10.61 11.74 13.16
C LEU A 29 -9.99 11.81 11.76
N SER A 30 -10.69 11.32 10.74
CA SER A 30 -10.25 11.42 9.36
C SER A 30 -10.24 12.87 8.91
N THR A 31 -9.17 13.24 8.22
CA THR A 31 -8.99 14.60 7.71
C THR A 31 -9.79 14.81 6.41
N ASN A 32 -9.99 13.76 5.61
CA ASN A 32 -10.50 13.87 4.24
C ASN A 32 -11.44 12.71 3.82
N SER A 33 -12.02 11.96 4.76
CA SER A 33 -12.90 10.83 4.42
C SER A 33 -14.16 10.82 5.26
N GLU A 34 -15.29 11.02 4.61
CA GLU A 34 -16.61 10.96 5.26
C GLU A 34 -17.14 9.51 5.36
N ASN A 35 -16.68 8.63 4.48
CA ASN A 35 -17.18 7.26 4.33
C ASN A 35 -16.16 6.20 4.78
N ILE A 36 -15.80 6.21 6.06
CA ILE A 36 -14.92 5.17 6.64
C ILE A 36 -15.66 3.83 6.72
N SER A 37 -15.05 2.80 6.15
CA SER A 37 -15.53 1.41 6.18
C SER A 37 -14.39 0.45 6.56
N GLU A 38 -14.73 -0.78 6.95
CA GLU A 38 -13.74 -1.85 7.19
C GLU A 38 -13.29 -2.41 5.84
N LEU A 39 -12.03 -2.17 5.45
CA LEU A 39 -11.54 -2.49 4.11
C LEU A 39 -10.99 -3.91 4.03
N TYR A 40 -10.07 -4.24 4.93
CA TYR A 40 -9.31 -5.49 4.92
C TYR A 40 -9.09 -6.02 6.33
N ILE A 41 -8.97 -7.34 6.43
CA ILE A 41 -8.73 -8.08 7.66
C ILE A 41 -7.56 -9.05 7.46
N TRP A 42 -6.67 -9.09 8.44
CA TRP A 42 -5.65 -10.13 8.57
C TRP A 42 -5.81 -10.83 9.91
N GLU A 43 -5.44 -12.10 9.97
CA GLU A 43 -5.42 -12.87 11.20
C GLU A 43 -4.05 -13.51 11.37
N TYR A 44 -3.42 -13.26 12.52
CA TYR A 44 -2.12 -13.81 12.87
C TYR A 44 -2.05 -14.06 14.38
N GLU A 45 -1.68 -15.28 14.80
CA GLU A 45 -1.52 -15.67 16.22
C GLU A 45 -2.71 -15.29 17.15
N ASN A 46 -3.95 -15.49 16.67
CA ASN A 46 -5.19 -15.10 17.37
C ASN A 46 -5.36 -13.58 17.57
N ILE A 47 -4.62 -12.78 16.82
CA ILE A 47 -4.81 -11.34 16.71
C ILE A 47 -5.42 -11.07 15.34
N ILE A 48 -6.56 -10.37 15.36
CA ILE A 48 -7.20 -9.89 14.14
C ILE A 48 -6.75 -8.45 13.93
N ILE A 49 -6.16 -8.17 12.78
CA ILE A 49 -5.77 -6.83 12.35
C ILE A 49 -6.81 -6.37 11.33
N LYS A 50 -7.33 -5.15 11.50
CA LYS A 50 -8.32 -4.57 10.60
C LYS A 50 -7.86 -3.22 10.11
N CYS A 51 -7.94 -3.02 8.79
CA CYS A 51 -7.76 -1.73 8.15
C CYS A 51 -9.14 -1.09 7.91
N TYR A 52 -9.28 0.15 8.35
CA TYR A 52 -10.45 0.98 8.08
C TYR A 52 -10.04 2.18 7.24
N GLY A 53 -10.87 2.56 6.27
CA GLY A 53 -10.56 3.67 5.37
C GLY A 53 -11.63 3.88 4.31
N CYS A 54 -11.24 4.60 3.26
CA CYS A 54 -12.08 4.89 2.10
C CYS A 54 -11.46 4.22 0.87
N TYR A 55 -12.23 3.42 0.15
CA TYR A 55 -11.79 2.76 -1.10
C TYR A 55 -12.19 3.54 -2.36
N ASP A 56 -13.09 4.51 -2.22
CA ASP A 56 -13.57 5.38 -3.29
C ASP A 56 -13.31 6.83 -2.88
N GLY A 57 -12.63 7.59 -3.74
CA GLY A 57 -12.18 8.93 -3.41
C GLY A 57 -11.73 9.73 -4.61
N GLU A 58 -11.46 11.02 -4.35
CA GLU A 58 -11.05 11.96 -5.38
C GLU A 58 -9.56 11.83 -5.71
N HIS A 59 -9.23 12.14 -6.96
CA HIS A 59 -7.84 12.17 -7.40
C HIS A 59 -7.03 13.21 -6.61
N GLY A 60 -5.80 12.87 -6.21
CA GLY A 60 -4.95 13.68 -5.34
C GLY A 60 -5.14 13.42 -3.84
N PHE A 61 -6.09 12.56 -3.48
CA PHE A 61 -6.32 12.09 -2.11
C PHE A 61 -6.01 10.61 -1.93
N GLU A 62 -5.32 10.00 -2.88
CA GLU A 62 -4.80 8.64 -2.75
C GLU A 62 -3.90 8.54 -1.51
N ASN A 63 -4.08 7.46 -0.76
CA ASN A 63 -3.15 7.11 0.30
C ASN A 63 -1.94 6.39 -0.33
N LYS A 64 -0.74 6.90 -0.04
CA LYS A 64 0.51 6.37 -0.57
C LYS A 64 1.02 5.13 0.16
N HIS A 65 0.38 4.74 1.25
CA HIS A 65 0.80 3.59 2.03
C HIS A 65 0.42 2.29 1.32
N GLU A 66 1.42 1.45 1.09
CA GLU A 66 1.22 0.08 0.61
C GLU A 66 0.75 -0.78 1.79
N LEU A 67 -0.39 -1.45 1.66
CA LEU A 67 -0.86 -2.36 2.70
C LEU A 67 -0.17 -3.73 2.57
N PRO A 68 -0.04 -4.48 3.67
CA PRO A 68 0.39 -5.88 3.60
C PRO A 68 -0.48 -6.69 2.65
N PRO A 69 0.09 -7.65 1.91
CA PRO A 69 -0.67 -8.51 1.00
C PRO A 69 -1.62 -9.44 1.76
N ASN A 70 -2.46 -10.17 1.01
CA ASN A 70 -3.37 -11.22 1.49
C ASN A 70 -4.41 -10.75 2.51
N GLY A 71 -4.75 -9.46 2.51
CA GLY A 71 -5.84 -8.94 3.30
C GLY A 71 -7.18 -9.43 2.78
N VAL A 72 -8.03 -9.97 3.66
CA VAL A 72 -9.36 -10.44 3.29
C VAL A 72 -10.35 -9.27 3.36
N SER A 73 -11.03 -8.98 2.26
CA SER A 73 -12.15 -8.04 2.22
C SER A 73 -13.48 -8.75 1.99
N ASN A 74 -14.56 -8.16 2.51
CA ASN A 74 -15.92 -8.67 2.28
C ASN A 74 -16.56 -8.12 0.99
N PHE A 75 -15.95 -7.09 0.38
CA PHE A 75 -16.55 -6.40 -0.77
C PHE A 75 -15.54 -5.88 -1.81
N LEU A 76 -14.24 -5.84 -1.47
CA LEU A 76 -13.18 -5.59 -2.44
C LEU A 76 -12.70 -6.92 -3.00
N GLU A 77 -12.54 -6.98 -4.31
CA GLU A 77 -12.06 -8.18 -5.01
C GLU A 77 -10.53 -8.18 -5.12
N GLU A 78 -9.93 -6.99 -5.16
CA GLU A 78 -8.48 -6.82 -5.29
C GLU A 78 -7.74 -7.08 -3.98
N ASP A 79 -6.50 -7.59 -4.10
CA ASP A 79 -5.61 -7.77 -2.97
C ASP A 79 -5.31 -6.43 -2.28
N SER A 80 -5.09 -6.47 -0.97
CA SER A 80 -4.77 -5.28 -0.19
C SER A 80 -3.49 -4.57 -0.65
N SER A 81 -2.52 -5.29 -1.19
CA SER A 81 -1.28 -4.70 -1.73
C SER A 81 -1.47 -4.02 -3.09
N GLU A 82 -2.56 -4.33 -3.82
CA GLU A 82 -2.82 -3.80 -5.16
C GLU A 82 -3.88 -2.69 -5.17
N LYS A 83 -4.76 -2.67 -4.17
CA LYS A 83 -5.91 -1.75 -4.15
C LYS A 83 -5.47 -0.32 -3.85
N LEU A 84 -5.88 0.60 -4.74
CA LEU A 84 -5.78 2.03 -4.47
C LEU A 84 -6.82 2.47 -3.43
N LEU A 85 -6.34 3.05 -2.33
CA LEU A 85 -7.16 3.56 -1.24
C LEU A 85 -7.00 5.07 -1.09
N PHE A 86 -7.94 5.71 -0.40
CA PHE A 86 -8.05 7.17 -0.33
C PHE A 86 -8.17 7.68 1.10
N GLY A 87 -7.61 8.86 1.31
CA GLY A 87 -7.66 9.59 2.58
C GLY A 87 -6.82 8.93 3.68
N ASP A 88 -7.30 9.01 4.92
CA ASP A 88 -6.59 8.45 6.06
C ASP A 88 -7.03 6.99 6.28
N LEU A 89 -6.06 6.12 6.55
CA LEU A 89 -6.30 4.74 6.95
C LEU A 89 -6.13 4.59 8.46
N PHE A 90 -6.82 3.61 9.03
CA PHE A 90 -6.76 3.31 10.46
C PHE A 90 -6.53 1.83 10.69
N ILE A 91 -5.49 1.49 11.43
CA ILE A 91 -5.15 0.12 11.78
C ILE A 91 -5.52 -0.17 13.22
N LEU A 92 -6.35 -1.20 13.40
CA LEU A 92 -6.80 -1.67 14.70
C LEU A 92 -6.49 -3.15 14.87
N ARG A 93 -6.03 -3.53 16.07
CA ARG A 93 -5.85 -4.92 16.48
C ARG A 93 -6.92 -5.34 17.47
N PHE A 94 -7.32 -6.60 17.36
CA PHE A 94 -8.31 -7.24 18.21
C PHE A 94 -7.75 -8.55 18.74
N LYS A 95 -8.04 -8.86 20.00
CA LYS A 95 -7.76 -10.14 20.63
C LYS A 95 -9.02 -10.59 21.37
N ASP A 96 -9.51 -11.79 21.07
CA ASP A 96 -10.76 -12.32 21.62
C ASP A 96 -11.94 -11.32 21.48
N ASP A 97 -12.13 -10.77 20.27
CA ASP A 97 -13.11 -9.72 19.92
C ASP A 97 -12.98 -8.38 20.67
N LYS A 98 -11.91 -8.19 21.44
CA LYS A 98 -11.65 -6.94 22.16
C LYS A 98 -10.56 -6.15 21.46
N ILE A 99 -10.83 -4.87 21.24
CA ILE A 99 -9.82 -3.95 20.71
C ILE A 99 -8.68 -3.83 21.73
N ILE A 100 -7.46 -4.06 21.26
CA ILE A 100 -6.23 -3.86 22.03
C ILE A 100 -5.53 -2.59 21.54
N ASN A 101 -4.68 -2.02 22.38
CA ASN A 101 -3.89 -0.85 21.96
C ASN A 101 -2.92 -1.27 20.85
N THR A 102 -2.87 -0.49 19.78
CA THR A 102 -1.98 -0.69 18.64
C THR A 102 -1.08 0.53 18.52
N SER A 103 0.22 0.34 18.72
CA SER A 103 1.27 1.31 18.45
C SER A 103 1.76 1.21 17.00
N ILE A 104 2.54 2.19 16.56
CA ILE A 104 3.20 2.11 15.24
C ILE A 104 4.19 0.95 15.20
N SER A 105 4.90 0.67 16.31
CA SER A 105 5.80 -0.47 16.41
C SER A 105 5.07 -1.81 16.24
N ASP A 106 3.89 -1.95 16.86
CA ASP A 106 3.05 -3.15 16.70
C ASP A 106 2.65 -3.37 15.24
N TYR A 107 2.29 -2.29 14.53
CA TYR A 107 1.93 -2.38 13.13
C TYR A 107 3.14 -2.71 12.26
N GLY A 108 4.30 -2.09 12.53
CA GLY A 108 5.53 -2.37 11.79
C GLY A 108 6.04 -3.81 11.96
N GLU A 109 5.90 -4.38 13.15
CA GLU A 109 6.20 -5.81 13.38
C GLU A 109 5.29 -6.70 12.53
N PHE A 110 3.98 -6.47 12.59
CA PHE A 110 3.01 -7.18 11.76
C PHE A 110 3.30 -7.03 10.26
N TYR A 111 3.58 -5.81 9.81
CA TYR A 111 3.93 -5.51 8.42
C TYR A 111 5.13 -6.35 7.99
N ASN A 112 6.23 -6.29 8.73
CA ASN A 112 7.43 -7.05 8.41
C ASN A 112 7.20 -8.56 8.43
N LEU A 113 6.40 -9.09 9.36
CA LEU A 113 6.09 -10.52 9.41
C LEU A 113 5.35 -10.97 8.15
N ILE A 114 4.28 -10.27 7.75
CA ILE A 114 3.51 -10.65 6.56
C ILE A 114 4.33 -10.51 5.27
N PHE A 115 5.18 -9.49 5.18
CA PHE A 115 6.08 -9.32 4.02
C PHE A 115 7.24 -10.32 4.02
N ASN A 116 7.78 -10.70 5.18
CA ASN A 116 8.90 -11.64 5.26
C ASN A 116 8.47 -13.11 5.17
N ASP A 117 7.24 -13.46 5.60
CA ASP A 117 6.67 -14.80 5.38
C ASP A 117 6.53 -15.14 3.88
N PHE A 118 6.61 -14.14 2.99
CA PHE A 118 6.70 -14.35 1.55
C PHE A 118 8.10 -14.82 1.08
N ASP A 119 9.16 -14.53 1.82
CA ASP A 119 10.55 -14.85 1.42
C ASP A 119 10.95 -16.29 1.82
N ASP A 120 10.34 -16.83 2.89
CA ASP A 120 10.60 -18.20 3.38
C ASP A 120 9.85 -19.29 2.58
N CYS A 121 9.04 -18.94 1.57
CA CYS A 121 8.41 -19.89 0.64
C CYS A 121 9.29 -20.29 -0.57
N ILE A 122 10.60 -20.02 -0.53
CA ILE A 122 11.59 -20.68 -1.40
C ILE A 122 12.39 -21.69 -0.56
N SER A 123 11.68 -22.66 0.01
CA SER A 123 12.29 -23.83 0.67
C SER A 123 11.57 -25.10 0.22
N ASP A 124 11.55 -25.33 -1.09
CA ASP A 124 11.52 -26.70 -1.58
C ASP A 124 12.99 -27.16 -1.68
N GLU A 125 13.36 -28.01 -0.72
CA GLU A 125 14.54 -28.86 -0.78
C GLU A 125 14.51 -29.72 -2.07
N GLU A 126 15.04 -29.21 -3.16
CA GLU A 126 15.55 -30.02 -4.27
C GLU A 126 17.08 -30.12 -4.14
N GLU A 127 17.54 -30.99 -3.22
CA GLU A 127 18.88 -31.57 -3.35
C GLU A 127 18.85 -32.63 -4.46
N CYS A 128 19.33 -32.28 -5.65
CA CYS A 128 19.89 -33.25 -6.60
C CYS A 128 21.03 -32.63 -7.42
N LEU A 129 22.24 -32.76 -6.85
CA LEU A 129 23.51 -33.15 -7.49
C LEU A 129 23.85 -32.63 -8.90
N SER A 130 24.76 -31.66 -8.91
CA SER A 130 25.99 -31.53 -9.72
C SER A 130 26.11 -32.20 -11.11
N GLU A 131 26.58 -31.34 -12.04
CA GLU A 131 27.51 -31.57 -13.17
C GLU A 131 26.96 -32.22 -14.46
N GLU A 132 26.92 -31.43 -15.54
CA GLU A 132 27.85 -31.57 -16.67
C GLU A 132 27.82 -30.32 -17.57
N ASP A 133 29.03 -29.81 -17.87
CA ASP A 133 29.33 -28.80 -18.87
C ASP A 133 28.79 -29.21 -20.25
N GLU A 134 28.04 -28.32 -20.92
CA GLU A 134 28.04 -28.27 -22.38
C GLU A 134 28.42 -26.86 -22.85
N GLU A 135 29.70 -26.74 -23.17
CA GLU A 135 30.33 -25.68 -23.96
C GLU A 135 29.65 -25.63 -25.36
N TYR A 136 28.79 -24.63 -25.59
CA TYR A 136 28.45 -24.20 -26.95
C TYR A 136 29.10 -22.84 -27.20
N ASP A 137 30.23 -22.94 -27.87
CA ASP A 137 30.87 -21.85 -28.58
C ASP A 137 30.10 -21.54 -29.88
N ASP A 138 30.27 -20.30 -30.32
CA ASP A 138 30.13 -19.82 -31.71
C ASP A 138 28.80 -19.17 -32.18
N ASP A 139 28.88 -17.83 -32.23
CA ASP A 139 28.63 -16.97 -33.40
C ASP A 139 27.17 -16.68 -33.81
N HIS A 140 26.68 -15.47 -33.49
CA HIS A 140 26.65 -14.39 -34.50
C HIS A 140 26.06 -13.05 -34.02
N SER A 141 26.80 -12.01 -34.43
CA SER A 141 26.44 -10.63 -34.74
C SER A 141 25.96 -9.69 -33.63
N GLU A 142 26.92 -8.90 -33.13
CA GLU A 142 26.71 -7.48 -32.83
C GLU A 142 26.01 -6.80 -34.01
N THR A 143 24.89 -6.12 -33.75
CA THR A 143 24.45 -5.01 -34.59
C THR A 143 24.30 -3.80 -33.68
N ASP A 144 25.33 -2.97 -33.73
CA ASP A 144 25.27 -1.54 -33.41
C ASP A 144 24.24 -0.83 -34.34
N GLU A 145 23.92 0.41 -33.99
CA GLU A 145 23.11 1.43 -34.72
C GLU A 145 21.63 1.49 -34.28
N ASP A 146 21.04 2.59 -33.80
CA ASP A 146 21.48 3.96 -33.53
C ASP A 146 20.42 4.61 -32.61
N PHE A 147 20.82 5.37 -31.59
CA PHE A 147 19.92 6.23 -30.83
C PHE A 147 19.62 7.51 -31.62
N GLU A 148 18.38 7.71 -32.09
CA GLU A 148 17.93 9.02 -32.56
C GLU A 148 17.63 9.96 -31.37
N ILE A 149 18.54 10.89 -31.12
CA ILE A 149 18.29 12.07 -30.30
C ILE A 149 17.51 13.08 -31.16
N ILE A 150 16.21 13.22 -30.92
CA ILE A 150 15.46 14.37 -31.44
C ILE A 150 15.73 15.55 -30.50
N SER A 151 16.80 16.29 -30.78
CA SER A 151 16.91 17.68 -30.37
C SER A 151 16.56 18.55 -31.57
N ASP A 152 15.38 19.16 -31.57
CA ASP A 152 15.29 20.47 -32.19
C ASP A 152 14.46 21.43 -31.36
N ASN A 153 15.04 22.62 -31.23
CA ASN A 153 14.48 23.78 -30.58
C ASN A 153 13.31 24.29 -31.40
N SER A 154 12.14 24.39 -30.77
CA SER A 154 11.23 25.48 -31.05
C SER A 154 10.85 26.12 -29.73
N VAL A 155 11.64 27.13 -29.39
CA VAL A 155 11.21 28.25 -28.55
C VAL A 155 10.01 28.85 -29.27
N ASP A 156 8.80 28.60 -28.77
CA ASP A 156 7.68 29.52 -29.00
C ASP A 156 7.04 29.83 -27.66
N ASN A 157 7.37 31.03 -27.19
CA ASN A 157 6.49 31.82 -26.36
C ASN A 157 5.14 31.90 -27.07
N ASP A 158 4.05 31.56 -26.40
CA ASP A 158 2.83 32.37 -26.48
C ASP A 158 1.96 32.10 -25.25
N LEU A 159 2.27 32.86 -24.20
CA LEU A 159 1.40 33.13 -23.06
C LEU A 159 0.31 34.10 -23.51
N ASP A 160 -0.80 33.60 -24.05
CA ASP A 160 -1.99 34.43 -24.25
C ASP A 160 -2.86 34.45 -22.99
N ASN A 161 -2.63 35.50 -22.21
CA ASN A 161 -3.40 35.93 -21.06
C ASN A 161 -4.70 36.59 -21.55
N ASP A 162 -5.85 35.90 -21.49
CA ASP A 162 -7.15 36.55 -21.77
C ASP A 162 -7.74 37.16 -20.49
N ASN A 163 -7.64 38.48 -20.42
CA ASN A 163 -8.10 39.31 -19.32
C ASN A 163 -9.44 39.96 -19.74
N ASN A 164 -10.51 39.17 -19.83
CA ASN A 164 -11.83 39.69 -20.17
C ASN A 164 -12.58 40.16 -18.91
N ASN A 165 -12.45 41.45 -18.64
CA ASN A 165 -13.24 42.21 -17.70
C ASN A 165 -14.46 42.80 -18.45
N TYR A 166 -15.67 42.36 -18.11
CA TYR A 166 -16.93 43.01 -18.48
C TYR A 166 -17.90 43.05 -17.30
#